data_AF-A0A535ZEP7-F1
#
_entry.id   AF-A0A535ZEP7-F1
#
_cell.length_a   1.000
_cell.length_b   1.000
_cell.length_c   1.000
_cell.angle_alpha   90.00
_cell.angle_beta   90.00
_cell.angle_gamma   90.00
#
_symmetry.space_group_name_H-M   'P 1'
#
loop_
_entity.id
_entity.type
_entity.pdbx_description
1 polymer ?
#
loop_
_entity_poly.entity_id
_entity_poly.type
_entity_poly.pdbx_seq_one_letter_code
_entity_poly.pdbx_strand_id
1 'polypeptide(L)'
;MSDAIFDQLLNSQQLVIAMLRIAADDPSARVGAWDLRDIAAHLAATERDCYVPRIRSIAAGENPTFDFFTNDGSDFSGIHLDDALDEWTATRLMLIGYVKTLGGEQRALTGHHERYGEVTVDRYLEIALEHDQDHLRGLERLAGELTR
;
A
#
# COMPACT_ATOMS: atom_id res chain seq x y z
N MET A 1 -20.10 2.82 3.26
CA MET A 1 -18.97 1.91 3.50
C MET A 1 -18.58 1.98 4.96
N SER A 2 -18.20 0.86 5.60
CA SER A 2 -17.90 0.83 7.05
C SER A 2 -16.53 1.44 7.33
N ASP A 3 -16.40 2.18 8.43
CA ASP A 3 -15.10 2.65 8.96
C ASP A 3 -14.12 1.50 9.24
N ALA A 4 -14.60 0.25 9.24
CA ALA A 4 -13.80 -0.97 9.35
C ALA A 4 -12.67 -1.08 8.31
N ILE A 5 -12.80 -0.47 7.12
CA ILE A 5 -11.72 -0.50 6.11
C ILE A 5 -10.44 0.20 6.62
N PHE A 6 -10.59 1.26 7.43
CA PHE A 6 -9.44 1.96 8.01
C PHE A 6 -8.71 1.08 9.00
N ASP A 7 -9.44 0.37 9.87
CA ASP A 7 -8.85 -0.56 10.82
C ASP A 7 -8.17 -1.73 10.11
N GLN A 8 -8.77 -2.24 9.03
CA GLN A 8 -8.16 -3.29 8.21
C GLN A 8 -6.85 -2.85 7.57
N LEU A 9 -6.80 -1.64 7.00
CA LEU A 9 -5.59 -1.05 6.41
C LEU A 9 -4.49 -0.82 7.44
N LEU A 10 -4.84 -0.36 8.65
CA LEU A 10 -3.86 -0.18 9.71
C LEU A 10 -3.34 -1.53 10.21
N ASN A 11 -4.22 -2.51 10.39
CA ASN A 11 -3.84 -3.84 10.84
C ASN A 11 -2.98 -4.57 9.80
N SER A 12 -3.33 -4.51 8.51
CA SER A 12 -2.52 -5.11 7.44
C SER A 12 -1.13 -4.49 7.37
N GLN A 13 -1.04 -3.16 7.42
CA GLN A 13 0.24 -2.45 7.45
C GLN A 13 1.10 -2.88 8.65
N GLN A 14 0.54 -2.92 9.86
CA GLN A 14 1.29 -3.32 11.05
C GLN A 14 1.78 -4.78 10.98
N LEU A 15 0.99 -5.70 10.42
CA LEU A 15 1.41 -7.09 10.22
C LEU A 15 2.56 -7.19 9.22
N VAL A 16 2.50 -6.46 8.11
CA VAL A 16 3.59 -6.42 7.12
C VAL A 16 4.86 -5.85 7.75
N ILE A 17 4.76 -4.72 8.47
CA ILE A 17 5.90 -4.10 9.17
C ILE A 17 6.54 -5.09 10.16
N ALA A 18 5.72 -5.78 10.97
CA ALA A 18 6.22 -6.75 11.94
C ALA A 18 6.97 -7.90 11.25
N MET A 19 6.42 -8.44 10.17
CA MET A 19 7.05 -9.53 9.41
C MET A 19 8.37 -9.10 8.77
N LEU A 20 8.42 -7.90 8.18
CA LEU A 20 9.64 -7.33 7.60
C LEU A 20 10.73 -7.14 8.67
N ARG A 21 10.37 -6.64 9.86
CA ARG A 21 11.32 -6.46 10.96
C ARG A 21 11.83 -7.78 11.54
N ILE A 22 10.97 -8.79 11.67
CA ILE A 22 11.37 -10.12 12.15
C ILE A 22 12.38 -10.76 11.18
N ALA A 23 12.17 -10.59 9.88
CA ALA A 23 13.06 -11.15 8.86
C ALA A 23 14.31 -10.30 8.59
N ALA A 24 14.41 -9.08 9.14
CA ALA A 24 15.46 -8.10 8.80
C ALA A 24 16.89 -8.56 9.11
N ASP A 25 17.07 -9.46 10.09
CA ASP A 25 18.37 -9.99 10.47
C ASP A 25 18.91 -11.06 9.50
N ASP A 26 18.07 -11.57 8.59
CA ASP A 26 18.48 -12.51 7.56
C ASP A 26 18.81 -11.78 6.24
N PRO A 27 20.09 -11.62 5.87
CA PRO A 27 20.49 -10.93 4.64
C PRO A 27 20.11 -11.70 3.36
N SER A 28 19.72 -12.98 3.48
CA SER A 28 19.26 -13.82 2.37
C SER A 28 17.74 -13.80 2.18
N ALA A 29 16.99 -13.19 3.11
CA ALA A 29 15.54 -13.07 3.06
C ALA A 29 15.08 -12.30 1.80
N ARG A 30 14.29 -12.98 0.96
CA ARG A 30 13.79 -12.45 -0.31
C ARG A 30 12.36 -12.93 -0.55
N VAL A 31 11.53 -12.08 -1.15
CA VAL A 31 10.24 -12.50 -1.75
C VAL A 31 10.37 -12.32 -3.26
N GLY A 32 10.49 -13.43 -3.99
CA GLY A 32 10.83 -13.38 -5.41
C GLY A 32 12.20 -12.74 -5.63
N ALA A 33 12.25 -11.63 -6.37
CA ALA A 33 13.48 -10.92 -6.66
C ALA A 33 13.85 -9.82 -5.63
N TRP A 34 12.94 -9.51 -4.70
CA TRP A 34 13.06 -8.35 -3.81
C TRP A 34 13.60 -8.74 -2.44
N ASP A 35 14.53 -7.96 -1.88
CA ASP A 35 14.76 -8.01 -0.42
C ASP A 35 13.68 -7.24 0.35
N LEU A 36 13.78 -7.37 1.67
CA LEU A 36 12.90 -6.71 2.61
C LEU A 36 12.94 -5.18 2.50
N ARG A 37 14.09 -4.59 2.13
CA ARG A 37 14.16 -3.14 1.88
C ARG A 37 13.43 -2.78 0.59
N ASP A 38 13.63 -3.55 -0.48
CA ASP A 38 12.92 -3.34 -1.74
C ASP A 38 11.40 -3.40 -1.53
N ILE A 39 10.91 -4.37 -0.74
CA ILE A 39 9.48 -4.50 -0.40
C ILE A 39 9.00 -3.27 0.38
N ALA A 40 9.73 -2.85 1.42
CA ALA A 40 9.36 -1.68 2.22
C ALA A 40 9.33 -0.38 1.38
N ALA A 41 10.36 -0.17 0.56
CA ALA A 41 10.48 0.97 -0.32
C ALA A 41 9.36 0.98 -1.39
N HIS A 42 9.06 -0.18 -1.94
CA HIS A 42 7.96 -0.37 -2.88
C HIS A 42 6.60 0.01 -2.26
N LEU A 43 6.32 -0.43 -1.03
CA LEU A 43 5.08 -0.13 -0.32
C LEU A 43 4.96 1.37 -0.02
N ALA A 44 6.02 1.99 0.48
CA ALA A 44 6.07 3.43 0.73
C ALA A 44 5.82 4.25 -0.54
N ALA A 45 6.54 3.94 -1.63
CA ALA A 45 6.39 4.60 -2.90
C ALA A 45 5.00 4.40 -3.51
N THR A 46 4.42 3.20 -3.42
CA THR A 46 3.07 2.92 -3.92
C THR A 46 2.02 3.75 -3.16
N GLU A 47 2.13 3.85 -1.83
CA GLU A 47 1.22 4.68 -1.04
C GLU A 47 1.30 6.17 -1.46
N ARG A 48 2.53 6.69 -1.57
CA ARG A 48 2.82 8.09 -1.88
C ARG A 48 2.46 8.48 -3.31
N ASP A 49 2.87 7.68 -4.28
CA ASP A 49 2.85 8.05 -5.70
C ASP A 49 1.65 7.47 -6.45
N CYS A 50 1.00 6.43 -5.90
CA CYS A 50 -0.21 5.85 -6.47
C CYS A 50 -1.45 6.20 -5.65
N TYR A 51 -1.58 5.69 -4.43
CA TYR A 51 -2.86 5.75 -3.71
C TYR A 51 -3.24 7.18 -3.33
N VAL A 52 -2.32 7.95 -2.74
CA VAL A 52 -2.57 9.34 -2.33
C VAL A 52 -3.06 10.22 -3.48
N PRO A 53 -2.33 10.37 -4.61
CA PRO A 53 -2.76 11.26 -5.68
C PRO A 53 -4.04 10.78 -6.37
N ARG A 54 -4.21 9.46 -6.56
CA ARG A 54 -5.40 8.92 -7.23
C ARG A 54 -6.67 9.07 -6.41
N ILE A 55 -6.60 8.85 -5.10
CA ILE A 55 -7.74 9.08 -4.20
C ILE A 55 -8.12 10.56 -4.16
N ARG A 56 -7.12 11.46 -4.12
CA ARG A 56 -7.35 12.90 -4.11
C ARG A 56 -8.02 13.40 -5.40
N SER A 57 -7.58 12.95 -6.56
CA SER A 57 -8.18 13.36 -7.85
C SER A 57 -9.62 12.85 -8.00
N ILE A 58 -9.92 11.63 -7.57
CA ILE A 58 -11.30 11.11 -7.52
C ILE A 58 -12.15 11.98 -6.57
N ALA A 59 -11.69 12.21 -5.34
CA ALA A 59 -12.42 13.00 -4.33
C ALA A 59 -12.62 14.47 -4.72
N ALA A 60 -11.77 15.01 -5.61
CA ALA A 60 -11.88 16.34 -6.19
C ALA A 60 -12.87 16.41 -7.37
N GLY A 61 -13.40 15.27 -7.83
CA GLY A 61 -14.37 15.21 -8.93
C GLY A 61 -13.74 15.30 -10.32
N GLU A 62 -12.45 15.02 -10.45
CA GLU A 62 -11.73 15.12 -11.73
C GLU A 62 -12.12 14.03 -12.72
N ASN A 63 -12.77 12.95 -12.27
CA ASN A 63 -13.09 11.75 -13.05
C ASN A 63 -11.90 11.22 -13.88
N PRO A 64 -10.76 10.93 -13.24
CA PRO A 64 -9.51 10.59 -13.93
C PRO A 64 -9.54 9.17 -14.51
N THR A 65 -8.74 8.93 -15.54
CA THR A 65 -8.42 7.59 -16.03
C THR A 65 -7.02 7.19 -15.58
N PHE A 66 -6.88 5.97 -15.03
CA PHE A 66 -5.65 5.43 -14.51
C PHE A 66 -5.23 4.14 -15.21
N ASP A 67 -3.94 4.07 -15.52
CA ASP A 67 -3.24 2.86 -15.95
C ASP A 67 -2.75 2.04 -14.74
N PHE A 68 -2.09 0.92 -15.02
CA PHE A 68 -1.39 0.15 -14.00
C PHE A 68 -0.20 0.94 -13.45
N PHE A 69 -0.19 1.18 -12.14
CA PHE A 69 0.99 1.74 -11.48
C PHE A 69 2.02 0.64 -11.27
N THR A 70 3.25 0.89 -11.72
CA THR A 70 4.40 0.06 -11.39
C THR A 70 5.57 0.96 -11.03
N ASN A 71 6.29 0.57 -9.99
CA ASN A 71 7.61 1.06 -9.66
C ASN A 71 8.64 -0.08 -9.82
N ASP A 72 8.30 -1.12 -10.59
CA ASP A 72 9.22 -2.21 -10.94
C ASP A 72 10.43 -1.63 -11.67
N GLY A 73 11.63 -1.97 -11.20
CA GLY A 73 12.88 -1.42 -11.73
C GLY A 73 13.23 -0.03 -11.21
N SER A 74 12.47 0.53 -10.25
CA SER A 74 12.92 1.69 -9.49
C SER A 74 14.20 1.36 -8.73
N ASP A 75 15.10 2.32 -8.67
CA ASP A 75 16.31 2.20 -7.88
C ASP A 75 16.01 2.56 -6.42
N PHE A 76 15.86 1.52 -5.59
CA PHE A 76 15.73 1.67 -4.15
C PHE A 76 17.08 1.62 -3.41
N SER A 77 18.20 1.72 -4.14
CA SER A 77 19.52 1.79 -3.51
C SER A 77 19.61 3.00 -2.58
N GLY A 78 20.16 2.77 -1.39
CA GLY A 78 20.28 3.81 -0.36
C GLY A 78 19.02 4.06 0.46
N ILE A 79 17.88 3.43 0.15
CA ILE A 79 16.70 3.46 1.02
C ILE A 79 16.89 2.46 2.15
N HIS A 80 16.81 2.93 3.39
CA HIS A 80 16.88 2.07 4.57
C HIS A 80 15.50 1.50 4.91
N LEU A 81 15.51 0.28 5.49
CA LEU A 81 14.29 -0.43 5.84
C LEU A 81 13.38 0.42 6.74
N ASP A 82 13.90 0.89 7.87
CA ASP A 82 13.09 1.65 8.84
C ASP A 82 12.59 2.98 8.27
N ASP A 83 13.41 3.69 7.47
CA ASP A 83 12.99 4.94 6.83
C ASP A 83 11.80 4.72 5.89
N ALA A 84 11.81 3.64 5.11
CA ALA A 84 10.71 3.28 4.22
C ALA A 84 9.44 2.89 5.01
N LEU A 85 9.58 2.13 6.10
CA LEU A 85 8.45 1.74 6.94
C LEU A 85 7.84 2.94 7.66
N ASP A 86 8.66 3.89 8.11
CA ASP A 86 8.22 5.14 8.73
C ASP A 86 7.49 6.03 7.71
N GLU A 87 8.02 6.16 6.49
CA GLU A 87 7.35 6.88 5.40
C GLU A 87 5.99 6.25 5.06
N TRP A 88 5.93 4.92 4.92
CA TRP A 88 4.69 4.22 4.62
C TRP A 88 3.66 4.42 5.74
N THR A 89 4.08 4.33 7.00
CA THR A 89 3.22 4.55 8.17
C THR A 89 2.66 5.97 8.18
N ALA A 90 3.52 6.98 8.01
CA ALA A 90 3.11 8.38 8.00
C ALA A 90 2.14 8.68 6.84
N THR A 91 2.44 8.15 5.66
CA THR A 91 1.62 8.37 4.44
C THR A 91 0.25 7.72 4.58
N ARG A 92 0.17 6.48 5.09
CA ARG A 92 -1.10 5.78 5.34
C ARG A 92 -1.97 6.51 6.36
N LEU A 93 -1.39 6.98 7.46
CA LEU A 93 -2.12 7.75 8.48
C LEU A 93 -2.65 9.07 7.91
N MET A 94 -1.86 9.76 7.09
CA MET A 94 -2.28 10.97 6.40
C MET A 94 -3.43 10.71 5.42
N LEU A 95 -3.33 9.65 4.61
CA LEU A 95 -4.38 9.26 3.66
C LEU A 95 -5.69 8.92 4.37
N ILE A 96 -5.63 8.09 5.41
CA ILE A 96 -6.81 7.74 6.22
C ILE A 96 -7.41 8.99 6.86
N GLY A 97 -6.57 9.87 7.41
CA GLY A 97 -7.00 11.14 7.98
C GLY A 97 -7.74 11.99 6.95
N TYR A 98 -7.19 12.12 5.73
CA TYR A 98 -7.83 12.81 4.63
C TYR A 98 -9.19 12.21 4.27
N VAL A 99 -9.28 10.89 4.04
CA VAL A 99 -10.54 10.25 3.64
C VAL A 99 -11.62 10.36 4.73
N LYS A 100 -11.24 10.35 6.01
CA LYS A 100 -12.17 10.59 7.12
C LYS A 100 -12.77 12.01 7.11
N THR A 101 -12.15 12.98 6.43
CA THR A 101 -12.72 14.32 6.27
C THR A 101 -13.72 14.42 5.10
N LEU A 102 -13.75 13.44 4.21
CA LEU A 102 -14.59 13.48 3.02
C LEU A 102 -16.05 13.13 3.34
N GLY A 103 -16.98 13.90 2.77
CA GLY A 103 -18.41 13.58 2.81
C GLY A 103 -18.77 12.37 1.94
N GLY A 104 -19.96 11.82 2.14
CA GLY A 104 -20.45 10.66 1.37
C GLY A 104 -20.49 10.92 -0.15
N GLU A 105 -20.83 12.14 -0.57
CA GLU A 105 -20.84 12.52 -1.99
C GLU A 105 -19.44 12.49 -2.60
N GLN A 106 -18.43 13.01 -1.90
CA GLN A 106 -17.03 13.00 -2.37
C GLN A 106 -16.47 11.57 -2.42
N ARG A 107 -16.84 10.72 -1.46
CA ARG A 107 -16.43 9.30 -1.45
C ARG A 107 -17.09 8.48 -2.56
N ALA A 108 -18.26 8.91 -3.04
CA ALA A 108 -19.00 8.28 -4.12
C ALA A 108 -18.57 8.72 -5.52
N LEU A 109 -17.75 9.77 -5.63
CA LEU A 109 -17.14 10.16 -6.91
C LEU A 109 -16.29 9.02 -7.46
N THR A 110 -16.19 8.98 -8.79
CA THR A 110 -15.51 7.92 -9.52
C THR A 110 -14.36 8.46 -10.36
N GLY A 111 -13.40 7.59 -10.62
CA GLY A 111 -12.55 7.62 -11.81
C GLY A 111 -12.64 6.27 -12.52
N HIS A 112 -11.83 6.07 -13.55
CA HIS A 112 -11.73 4.83 -14.31
C HIS A 112 -10.32 4.24 -14.17
N HIS A 113 -10.21 2.93 -13.95
CA HIS A 113 -8.95 2.20 -13.97
C HIS A 113 -9.00 1.11 -15.03
N GLU A 114 -7.97 1.00 -15.88
CA GLU A 114 -7.97 0.08 -17.02
C GLU A 114 -8.29 -1.37 -16.65
N ARG A 115 -7.79 -1.85 -15.51
CA ARG A 115 -8.07 -3.20 -14.99
C ARG A 115 -9.39 -3.33 -14.23
N TYR A 116 -9.79 -2.31 -13.46
CA TYR A 116 -10.84 -2.43 -12.45
C TYR A 116 -12.16 -1.76 -12.87
N GLY A 117 -12.17 -1.05 -14.00
CA GLY A 117 -13.32 -0.27 -14.44
C GLY A 117 -13.51 0.97 -13.56
N GLU A 118 -14.77 1.31 -13.27
CA GLU A 118 -15.08 2.44 -12.38
C GLU A 118 -14.59 2.16 -10.95
N VAL A 119 -13.90 3.15 -10.38
CA VAL A 119 -13.30 3.08 -9.06
C VAL A 119 -13.63 4.32 -8.26
N THR A 120 -14.18 4.14 -7.06
CA THR A 120 -14.43 5.22 -6.09
C THR A 120 -13.22 5.42 -5.16
N VAL A 121 -13.26 6.47 -4.34
CA VAL A 121 -12.31 6.65 -3.21
C VAL A 121 -12.24 5.38 -2.37
N ASP A 122 -13.42 4.88 -2.04
CA ASP A 122 -13.66 3.74 -1.20
C ASP A 122 -13.13 2.44 -1.84
N ARG A 123 -13.33 2.24 -3.14
CA ARG A 123 -12.77 1.11 -3.87
C ARG A 123 -11.23 1.16 -3.94
N TYR A 124 -10.64 2.35 -4.03
CA TYR A 124 -9.17 2.48 -4.02
C TYR A 124 -8.54 2.07 -2.68
N LEU A 125 -9.22 2.32 -1.56
CA LEU A 125 -8.78 1.82 -0.25
C LEU A 125 -8.83 0.28 -0.17
N GLU A 126 -9.84 -0.35 -0.79
CA GLU A 126 -9.89 -1.81 -0.90
C GLU A 126 -8.75 -2.36 -1.75
N ILE A 127 -8.41 -1.69 -2.87
CA ILE A 127 -7.27 -2.06 -3.72
C ILE A 127 -5.95 -1.96 -2.92
N ALA A 128 -5.78 -0.91 -2.11
CA ALA A 128 -4.61 -0.78 -1.23
C ALA A 128 -4.56 -1.93 -0.19
N LEU A 129 -5.70 -2.31 0.39
CA LEU A 129 -5.77 -3.43 1.33
C LEU A 129 -5.45 -4.78 0.65
N GLU A 130 -6.01 -5.02 -0.54
CA GLU A 130 -5.70 -6.23 -1.33
C GLU A 130 -4.19 -6.34 -1.59
N HIS A 131 -3.54 -5.21 -1.90
CA HIS A 131 -2.11 -5.13 -2.13
C HIS A 131 -1.27 -5.39 -0.87
N ASP A 132 -1.63 -4.80 0.28
CA ASP A 132 -0.97 -5.10 1.56
C ASP A 132 -1.04 -6.61 1.87
N GLN A 133 -2.19 -7.24 1.62
CA GLN A 133 -2.41 -8.66 1.87
C GLN A 133 -1.61 -9.56 0.91
N ASP A 134 -1.40 -9.13 -0.34
CA ASP A 134 -0.54 -9.85 -1.29
C ASP A 134 0.91 -9.90 -0.79
N HIS A 135 1.45 -8.77 -0.32
CA HIS A 135 2.80 -8.72 0.27
C HIS A 135 2.89 -9.52 1.56
N LEU A 136 1.88 -9.44 2.43
CA LEU A 136 1.82 -10.23 3.65
C LEU A 136 1.89 -11.73 3.37
N ARG A 137 1.11 -12.22 2.39
CA ARG A 137 1.15 -13.63 1.97
C ARG A 137 2.55 -14.06 1.48
N GLY A 138 3.27 -13.17 0.81
CA GLY A 138 4.66 -13.42 0.39
C GLY A 138 5.59 -13.60 1.59
N LEU A 139 5.48 -12.71 2.57
CA LEU A 139 6.28 -12.75 3.81
C LEU A 139 5.94 -13.94 4.70
N GLU A 140 4.67 -14.33 4.79
CA GLU A 140 4.23 -15.53 5.52
C GLU A 140 4.85 -16.81 4.96
N ARG A 141 4.93 -16.92 3.62
CA ARG A 141 5.60 -18.05 2.97
C ARG A 141 7.09 -18.09 3.31
N LEU A 142 7.76 -16.94 3.26
CA LEU A 142 9.18 -16.81 3.62
C LEU A 142 9.41 -17.26 5.08
N ALA A 143 8.60 -16.80 6.03
CA ALA A 143 8.71 -17.23 7.42
C ALA A 143 8.44 -18.73 7.61
N GLY A 144 7.49 -19.30 6.86
CA GLY A 144 7.22 -20.74 6.85
C GLY A 144 8.38 -21.59 6.33
N GLU A 145 9.21 -21.05 5.42
CA GLU A 145 10.42 -21.71 4.92
C GLU A 145 11.56 -21.67 5.95
N LEU A 146 11.72 -20.57 6.68
CA LEU A 146 12.75 -20.41 7.73
C LEU A 146 12.54 -21.34 8.95
N THR A 147 11.34 -21.87 9.15
CA THR A 147 10.99 -22.73 10.29
C THR A 147 11.10 -24.23 10.01
N ARG A 148 11.50 -24.64 8.79
CA ARG A 148 11.76 -26.04 8.43
C ARG A 148 13.23 -26.41 8.53
#